data_AF-A0A968DDA5-F1
#
_entry.id   AF-A0A968DDA5-F1
#
_cell.length_a   1.000
_cell.length_b   1.000
_cell.length_c   1.000
_cell.angle_alpha   90.00
_cell.angle_beta   90.00
_cell.angle_gamma   90.00
#
_symmetry.space_group_name_H-M   'P 1'
#
loop_
_entity.id
_entity.type
_entity.pdbx_description
1 polymer ?
#
loop_
_entity_poly.entity_id
_entity_poly.type
_entity_poly.pdbx_seq_one_letter_code
_entity_poly.pdbx_strand_id
1 'polypeptide(L)'
;LAAGPDGRPDPVCLVAAGETTVTVRGPGRGGRNQELALGAALELDGVDGAVLASLGTDGIDGPTDAAGAVVDGTTLPRARARGLDPREALERNDAYPFFHSLGDLLVTGPTGTNVMDVVVTLVGPPPP
;
A
#
# COMPACT_ATOMS: atom_id res chain seq x y z
N LEU A 1 6.39 -23.42 -0.14
CA LEU A 1 5.59 -23.15 1.07
C LEU A 1 4.80 -24.41 1.36
N ALA A 2 4.92 -24.98 2.56
CA ALA A 2 4.22 -26.22 2.90
C ALA A 2 2.74 -25.92 3.18
N ALA A 3 1.86 -26.90 2.91
CA ALA A 3 0.46 -26.80 3.30
C ALA A 3 0.34 -27.16 4.79
N GLY A 4 -0.43 -26.36 5.52
CA GLY A 4 -0.79 -26.59 6.91
C GLY A 4 -1.69 -27.82 7.09
N PRO A 5 -2.02 -28.17 8.34
CA PRO A 5 -2.76 -29.39 8.69
C PRO A 5 -4.18 -29.47 8.10
N ASP A 6 -4.74 -28.37 7.61
CA ASP A 6 -6.04 -28.27 6.92
C ASP A 6 -5.91 -28.28 5.38
N GLY A 7 -4.71 -28.47 4.84
CA GLY A 7 -4.42 -28.46 3.41
C GLY A 7 -4.39 -27.06 2.79
N ARG A 8 -4.54 -26.00 3.58
CA ARG A 8 -4.35 -24.62 3.13
C ARG A 8 -2.87 -24.23 3.28
N PRO A 9 -2.31 -23.38 2.41
CA PRO A 9 -0.98 -22.84 2.66
C PRO A 9 -0.97 -22.08 4.00
N ASP A 10 0.07 -22.29 4.80
CA ASP A 10 0.25 -21.55 6.05
C ASP A 10 0.27 -20.03 5.76
N PRO A 11 -0.24 -19.19 6.67
CA PRO A 11 -0.10 -17.75 6.54
C PRO A 11 1.36 -17.36 6.41
N VAL A 12 1.67 -16.53 5.41
CA VAL A 12 3.01 -16.04 5.10
C VAL A 12 3.06 -14.54 5.35
N CYS A 13 4.16 -14.11 5.99
CA CYS A 13 4.56 -12.72 6.06
C CYS A 13 5.82 -12.54 5.21
N LEU A 14 5.71 -11.75 4.14
CA LEU A 14 6.84 -11.31 3.34
C LEU A 14 7.25 -9.93 3.81
N VAL A 15 8.54 -9.75 4.07
CA VAL A 15 9.12 -8.46 4.45
C VAL A 15 10.16 -8.09 3.41
N ALA A 16 10.01 -6.89 2.86
CA ALA A 16 11.01 -6.24 2.02
C ALA A 16 11.38 -4.88 2.62
N ALA A 17 12.59 -4.41 2.32
CA ALA A 17 13.09 -3.13 2.78
C ALA A 17 14.04 -2.53 1.74
N GLY A 18 14.18 -1.21 1.76
CA GLY A 18 15.00 -0.47 0.82
C GLY A 18 14.57 0.99 0.78
N GLU A 19 14.90 1.68 -0.30
CA GLU A 19 14.47 3.05 -0.54
C GLU A 19 14.06 3.13 -2.02
N THR A 20 12.76 3.02 -2.27
CA THR A 20 12.27 3.12 -3.65
C THR A 20 12.34 4.56 -4.15
N THR A 21 12.19 4.78 -5.45
CA THR A 21 12.08 6.14 -5.99
C THR A 21 10.93 6.21 -6.96
N VAL A 22 10.37 7.41 -7.09
CA VAL A 22 9.27 7.70 -8.00
C VAL A 22 9.74 8.71 -9.05
N THR A 23 9.45 8.43 -10.32
CA THR A 23 9.69 9.39 -11.38
C THR A 23 8.46 10.28 -11.50
N VAL A 24 8.54 11.49 -10.95
CA VAL A 24 7.43 12.45 -10.98
C VAL A 24 7.22 12.97 -12.40
N ARG A 25 6.01 12.80 -12.91
CA ARG A 25 5.54 13.22 -14.25
C ARG A 25 4.30 14.10 -14.17
N GLY A 26 3.45 13.87 -13.17
CA GLY A 26 2.23 14.62 -12.95
C GLY A 26 2.35 15.68 -11.84
N PRO A 27 1.33 16.54 -11.70
CA PRO A 27 1.28 17.59 -10.69
C PRO A 27 0.69 17.13 -9.35
N GLY A 28 0.47 15.82 -9.17
CA GLY A 28 -0.19 15.25 -8.02
C GLY A 28 0.62 15.32 -6.73
N ARG A 29 0.01 14.81 -5.66
CA ARG A 29 0.64 14.67 -4.35
C ARG A 29 0.69 13.20 -3.95
N GLY A 30 1.84 12.75 -3.47
CA GLY A 30 2.06 11.38 -3.04
C GLY A 30 3.51 11.16 -2.63
N GLY A 31 3.88 9.90 -2.42
CA GLY A 31 5.24 9.49 -2.13
C GLY A 31 5.49 8.08 -2.67
N ARG A 32 6.74 7.64 -2.52
CA ARG A 32 7.22 6.37 -3.09
C ARG A 32 6.50 5.17 -2.48
N ASN A 33 6.20 5.19 -1.18
CA ASN A 33 5.49 4.11 -0.50
C ASN A 33 4.01 4.08 -0.89
N GLN A 34 3.39 5.24 -1.02
CA GLN A 34 2.02 5.36 -1.51
C GLN A 34 1.92 4.86 -2.96
N GLU A 35 2.83 5.23 -3.86
CA GLU A 35 2.80 4.73 -5.24
C GLU A 35 3.06 3.23 -5.33
N LEU A 36 3.97 2.67 -4.50
CA LEU A 36 4.16 1.22 -4.41
C LEU A 36 2.86 0.53 -3.98
N ALA A 37 2.21 1.03 -2.93
CA ALA A 37 0.94 0.50 -2.46
C ALA A 37 -0.16 0.60 -3.53
N LEU A 38 -0.22 1.69 -4.29
CA LEU A 38 -1.21 1.87 -5.36
C LEU A 38 -0.97 0.93 -6.54
N GLY A 39 0.30 0.71 -6.90
CA GLY A 39 0.68 -0.33 -7.85
C GLY A 39 0.29 -1.72 -7.36
N ALA A 40 0.50 -2.03 -6.08
CA ALA A 40 0.08 -3.31 -5.50
C ALA A 40 -1.44 -3.48 -5.46
N ALA A 41 -2.21 -2.40 -5.23
CA ALA A 41 -3.67 -2.45 -5.25
C ALA A 41 -4.23 -2.89 -6.62
N LEU A 42 -3.54 -2.57 -7.73
CA LEU A 42 -3.90 -3.08 -9.06
C LEU A 42 -3.77 -4.59 -9.18
N GLU A 43 -2.75 -5.17 -8.55
CA GLU A 43 -2.48 -6.62 -8.57
C GLU A 43 -3.33 -7.39 -7.55
N LEU A 44 -3.75 -6.72 -6.47
CA LEU A 44 -4.55 -7.31 -5.40
C LEU A 44 -6.07 -7.23 -5.65
N ASP A 45 -6.55 -6.60 -6.71
CA ASP A 45 -7.99 -6.39 -6.93
C ASP A 45 -8.81 -7.70 -6.86
N GLY A 46 -9.68 -7.79 -5.85
CA GLY A 46 -10.51 -8.98 -5.62
C GLY A 46 -9.75 -10.21 -5.07
N VAL A 47 -8.48 -10.07 -4.69
CA VAL A 47 -7.70 -11.12 -4.03
C VAL A 47 -8.02 -11.12 -2.54
N ASP A 48 -8.73 -12.15 -2.09
CA ASP A 48 -9.03 -12.33 -0.66
C ASP A 48 -7.82 -12.88 0.11
N GLY A 49 -7.70 -12.49 1.38
CA GLY A 49 -6.66 -13.01 2.29
C GLY A 49 -5.25 -12.45 2.04
N ALA A 50 -5.13 -11.37 1.26
CA ALA A 50 -3.87 -10.67 1.02
C ALA A 50 -3.96 -9.19 1.39
N VAL A 51 -2.94 -8.68 2.08
CA VAL A 51 -2.78 -7.26 2.42
C VAL A 51 -1.31 -6.86 2.29
N LEU A 52 -1.06 -5.66 1.78
CA LEU A 52 0.26 -5.05 1.69
C LEU A 52 0.25 -3.70 2.37
N ALA A 53 1.25 -3.45 3.22
CA ALA A 53 1.55 -2.14 3.78
C ALA A 53 2.96 -1.72 3.35
N SER A 54 3.11 -0.49 2.85
CA SER A 54 4.40 0.13 2.55
C SER A 54 4.51 1.42 3.34
N LEU A 55 5.63 1.66 4.02
CA LEU A 55 5.83 2.87 4.80
C LEU A 55 7.31 3.28 4.94
N GLY A 56 7.54 4.59 5.00
CA GLY A 56 8.77 5.21 5.43
C GLY A 56 8.89 5.18 6.96
N THR A 57 10.03 4.74 7.46
CA THR A 57 10.26 4.57 8.91
C THR A 57 10.39 5.89 9.68
N ASP A 58 10.60 7.01 8.98
CA ASP A 58 10.56 8.36 9.54
C ASP A 58 9.15 8.92 9.75
N GLY A 59 8.15 8.19 9.24
CA GLY A 59 6.74 8.56 9.32
C GLY A 59 6.30 9.52 8.22
N ILE A 60 7.12 9.74 7.19
CA ILE A 60 6.87 10.69 6.11
C ILE A 60 7.13 10.01 4.77
N ASP A 61 6.19 10.15 3.83
CA ASP A 61 6.31 9.67 2.46
C ASP A 61 5.97 10.79 1.48
N GLY A 62 6.99 11.29 0.79
CA GLY A 62 6.89 12.48 -0.07
C GLY A 62 6.51 13.75 0.71
N PRO A 63 5.98 14.79 0.04
CA PRO A 63 5.50 16.01 0.67
C PRO A 63 4.10 15.81 1.30
N THR A 64 3.96 14.82 2.18
CA THR A 64 2.68 14.46 2.83
C THR A 64 2.84 14.26 4.33
N ASP A 65 1.72 14.12 5.05
CA ASP A 65 1.68 13.77 6.48
C ASP A 65 1.53 12.26 6.73
N ALA A 66 1.52 11.44 5.67
CA ALA A 66 1.44 9.99 5.76
C ALA A 66 2.84 9.39 5.67
N ALA A 67 3.04 8.27 6.36
CA ALA A 67 4.22 7.42 6.23
C ALA A 67 4.13 6.51 5.00
N GLY A 68 2.94 6.32 4.44
CA GLY A 68 2.68 5.38 3.35
C GLY A 68 1.20 5.00 3.27
N ALA A 69 0.91 3.79 2.80
CA ALA A 69 -0.47 3.30 2.66
C ALA A 69 -0.56 1.78 2.86
N VAL A 70 -1.78 1.30 3.14
CA VAL A 70 -2.13 -0.11 3.24
C VAL A 70 -3.21 -0.46 2.22
N VAL A 71 -3.07 -1.59 1.55
CA VAL A 71 -3.97 -2.03 0.48
C VAL A 71 -4.30 -3.51 0.60
N ASP A 72 -5.53 -3.85 0.22
CA ASP A 72 -6.02 -5.23 0.16
C ASP A 72 -6.94 -5.41 -1.07
N GLY A 73 -7.52 -6.60 -1.23
CA GLY A 73 -8.41 -6.89 -2.34
C GLY A 73 -9.71 -6.08 -2.37
N THR A 74 -10.03 -5.34 -1.31
CA THR A 74 -11.21 -4.47 -1.22
C THR A 74 -10.91 -3.01 -1.61
N THR A 75 -9.63 -2.61 -1.69
CA THR A 75 -9.21 -1.23 -2.00
C THR A 75 -9.82 -0.74 -3.32
N LEU A 76 -9.67 -1.48 -4.42
CA LEU A 76 -10.21 -1.04 -5.71
C LEU A 76 -11.74 -1.11 -5.82
N PRO A 77 -12.44 -2.13 -5.26
CA PRO A 77 -13.90 -2.06 -5.11
C PRO A 77 -14.37 -0.80 -4.39
N ARG A 78 -13.71 -0.40 -3.29
CA ARG A 78 -14.02 0.84 -2.55
C ARG A 78 -13.69 2.11 -3.34
N ALA A 79 -12.62 2.10 -4.14
CA ALA A 79 -12.22 3.19 -5.03
C ALA A 79 -13.24 3.41 -6.15
N ARG A 80 -13.64 2.33 -6.85
CA ARG A 80 -14.66 2.38 -7.91
C ARG A 80 -15.99 2.91 -7.40
N ALA A 81 -16.41 2.49 -6.20
CA ALA A 81 -17.63 2.99 -5.57
C ALA A 81 -17.61 4.51 -5.29
N ARG A 82 -16.42 5.13 -5.25
CA ARG A 82 -16.20 6.57 -5.07
C ARG A 82 -15.82 7.29 -6.37
N GLY A 83 -15.79 6.58 -7.51
CA GLY A 83 -15.40 7.15 -8.80
C GLY A 83 -13.91 7.50 -8.91
N LEU A 84 -13.04 6.82 -8.14
CA LEU A 84 -11.59 7.01 -8.18
C LEU A 84 -10.95 6.01 -9.16
N ASP A 85 -10.05 6.50 -10.03
CA ASP A 85 -9.26 5.66 -10.94
C ASP A 85 -7.80 5.52 -10.42
N PRO A 86 -7.37 4.30 -10.04
CA PRO A 86 -6.00 4.07 -9.56
C PRO A 86 -4.94 4.29 -10.64
N ARG A 87 -5.24 4.04 -11.92
CA ARG A 87 -4.28 4.25 -13.03
C ARG A 87 -4.10 5.73 -13.28
N GLU A 88 -5.18 6.51 -13.29
CA GLU A 88 -5.10 7.96 -13.37
C GLU A 88 -4.28 8.54 -12.20
N ALA A 89 -4.52 8.06 -10.98
CA ALA A 89 -3.77 8.49 -9.81
C ALA A 89 -2.26 8.19 -9.94
N LEU A 90 -1.86 7.01 -10.44
CA LEU A 90 -0.45 6.69 -10.72
C LEU A 90 0.14 7.60 -11.82
N GLU A 91 -0.57 7.79 -12.93
CA GLU A 91 -0.10 8.63 -14.04
C GLU A 91 0.12 10.09 -13.62
N ARG A 92 -0.69 10.57 -12.67
CA ARG A 92 -0.62 11.93 -12.13
C ARG A 92 0.33 12.07 -10.93
N ASN A 93 0.91 10.98 -10.43
CA ASN A 93 1.64 10.92 -9.15
C ASN A 93 0.78 11.44 -7.97
N ASP A 94 -0.50 11.08 -7.95
CA ASP A 94 -1.53 11.60 -7.05
C ASP A 94 -2.10 10.52 -6.11
N ALA A 95 -1.21 9.68 -5.57
CA ALA A 95 -1.60 8.58 -4.69
C ALA A 95 -2.15 9.05 -3.33
N TYR A 96 -1.73 10.22 -2.83
CA TYR A 96 -2.17 10.70 -1.51
C TYR A 96 -3.69 10.98 -1.47
N PRO A 97 -4.27 11.82 -2.38
CA PRO A 97 -5.70 12.06 -2.36
C PRO A 97 -6.54 10.79 -2.60
N PHE A 98 -6.00 9.85 -3.40
CA PHE A 98 -6.63 8.54 -3.64
C PHE A 98 -6.80 7.78 -2.31
N PHE A 99 -5.73 7.55 -1.56
CA PHE A 99 -5.79 6.81 -0.30
C PHE A 99 -6.47 7.59 0.83
N HIS A 100 -6.31 8.91 0.87
CA HIS A 100 -7.02 9.76 1.83
C HIS A 100 -8.54 9.59 1.69
N SER A 101 -9.05 9.52 0.46
CA SER A 101 -10.48 9.33 0.18
C SER A 101 -11.01 7.95 0.61
N LEU A 102 -10.13 6.97 0.76
CA LEU A 102 -10.44 5.61 1.20
C LEU A 102 -10.23 5.40 2.70
N GLY A 103 -9.43 6.25 3.35
CA GLY A 103 -8.99 6.03 4.73
C GLY A 103 -7.85 5.02 4.84
N ASP A 104 -7.09 4.84 3.77
CA ASP A 104 -6.08 3.77 3.62
C ASP A 104 -4.64 4.28 3.84
N LEU A 105 -4.49 5.56 4.22
CA LEU A 105 -3.21 6.15 4.57
C LEU A 105 -2.71 5.61 5.91
N LEU A 106 -1.40 5.34 5.98
CA LEU A 106 -0.72 5.06 7.23
C LEU A 106 -0.17 6.37 7.80
N VAL A 107 -0.82 6.92 8.83
CA VAL A 107 -0.43 8.16 9.48
C VAL A 107 0.15 7.85 10.87
N THR A 108 1.47 7.79 10.97
CA THR A 108 2.18 7.53 12.23
C THR A 108 2.55 8.80 12.98
N GLY A 109 2.63 9.93 12.27
CA GLY A 109 3.38 11.10 12.70
C GLY A 109 4.90 10.88 12.65
N PRO A 110 5.70 11.91 12.98
CA PRO A 110 7.16 11.82 12.97
C PRO A 110 7.63 10.79 14.00
N THR A 111 8.39 9.80 13.56
CA THR A 111 8.85 8.71 14.46
C THR A 111 10.14 9.06 15.20
N GLY A 112 10.89 10.06 14.72
CA GLY A 112 12.18 10.46 15.28
C GLY A 112 13.35 9.55 14.88
N THR A 113 13.16 8.65 13.91
CA THR A 113 14.21 7.80 13.34
C THR A 113 14.07 7.70 11.83
N ASN A 114 15.10 7.27 11.10
CA ASN A 114 14.98 6.98 9.67
C ASN A 114 15.94 5.85 9.30
N VAL A 115 15.37 4.71 8.92
CA VAL A 115 16.06 3.53 8.38
C VAL A 115 15.46 3.12 7.03
N MET A 116 15.06 4.11 6.23
CA MET A 116 14.42 3.96 4.90
C MET A 116 13.00 3.36 4.97
N ASP A 117 12.60 2.57 3.97
CA ASP A 117 11.27 1.99 3.83
C ASP A 117 11.19 0.53 4.28
N VAL A 118 10.00 0.16 4.74
CA VAL A 118 9.61 -1.23 4.99
C VAL A 118 8.30 -1.53 4.26
N VAL A 119 8.27 -2.69 3.59
CA VAL A 119 7.08 -3.25 2.96
C VAL A 119 6.76 -4.59 3.62
N VAL A 120 5.53 -4.74 4.09
CA VAL A 120 5.03 -5.96 4.70
C VAL A 120 3.83 -6.46 3.90
N THR A 121 3.90 -7.70 3.42
CA THR A 121 2.79 -8.36 2.76
C THR A 121 2.39 -9.59 3.57
N LEU A 122 1.13 -9.64 3.99
CA LEU A 122 0.55 -10.82 4.61
C LEU A 122 -0.32 -11.53 3.58
N VAL A 123 -0.13 -12.84 3.45
CA VAL A 123 -0.95 -13.71 2.61
C VAL A 123 -1.39 -14.90 3.46
N GLY A 124 -2.67 -15.17 3.52
CA GLY A 124 -3.21 -16.26 4.32
C GLY A 124 -4.60 -16.68 3.85
N PRO A 125 -5.22 -17.63 4.58
CA PRO A 125 -6.61 -17.94 4.33
C PRO A 125 -7.46 -16.67 4.50
N PRO A 126 -8.51 -16.51 3.66
CA PRO A 126 -9.43 -15.39 3.80
C PRO A 126 -10.01 -15.32 5.21
N PRO A 127 -10.25 -14.11 5.74
CA PRO A 127 -10.92 -13.96 7.03
C PRO A 127 -12.30 -14.65 7.00
N PRO A 128 -12.78 -15.17 8.15
CA PRO A 128 -14.03 -15.90 8.25
C PRO A 128 -15.27 -15.05 7.93
#